data_AF-A0A7Y6IF35-F1
#
_entry.id   AF-A0A7Y6IF35-F1
#
_cell.length_a   1.000
_cell.length_b   1.000
_cell.length_c   1.000
_cell.angle_alpha   90.00
_cell.angle_beta   90.00
_cell.angle_gamma   90.00
#
_symmetry.space_group_name_H-M   'P 1'
#
loop_
_entity.id
_entity.type
_entity.pdbx_description
1 polymer ?
#
loop_
_entity_poly.entity_id
_entity_poly.type
_entity_poly.pdbx_seq_one_letter_code
_entity_poly.pdbx_strand_id
1 'polypeptide(L)'
;MSRVRWGESAVDDLEETGKPDVVRRLLAAADNLCFPPREGRAGEGWIPGRKGVLAWCRPVRASADADSCDDEAADYVMVYRAPTDHEYRAARGGHVAVHVERVLPAEKLLRPGM
;
A
#
# COMPACT_ATOMS: atom_id res chain seq x y z
N MET A 1 13.23 2.43 -11.44
CA MET A 1 11.82 2.51 -11.86
C MET A 1 11.01 1.65 -10.90
N SER A 2 9.99 2.22 -10.23
CA SER A 2 9.18 1.48 -9.25
C SER A 2 8.27 0.47 -9.97
N ARG A 3 8.13 -0.72 -9.37
CA ARG A 3 7.22 -1.79 -9.85
C ARG A 3 5.80 -1.63 -9.29
N VAL A 4 5.54 -0.51 -8.64
CA VAL A 4 4.26 -0.18 -8.02
C VAL A 4 3.47 0.76 -8.93
N ARG A 5 2.22 0.40 -9.18
CA ARG A 5 1.22 1.32 -9.73
C ARG A 5 0.39 1.89 -8.59
N TRP A 6 0.20 3.21 -8.59
CA TRP A 6 -0.64 3.90 -7.61
C TRP A 6 -2.01 4.16 -8.21
N GLY A 7 -3.06 3.77 -7.49
CA GLY A 7 -4.44 4.17 -7.77
C GLY A 7 -4.65 5.63 -7.37
N GLU A 8 -5.64 6.28 -7.97
CA GLU A 8 -5.98 7.69 -7.71
C GLU A 8 -6.22 7.94 -6.20
N SER A 9 -7.04 7.11 -5.56
CA SER A 9 -7.30 7.23 -4.12
C SER A 9 -6.05 7.02 -3.25
N ALA A 10 -5.08 6.20 -3.68
CA ALA A 10 -3.83 6.04 -2.95
C ALA A 10 -2.94 7.29 -3.07
N VAL A 11 -2.99 7.99 -4.20
CA VAL A 11 -2.30 9.28 -4.36
C VAL A 11 -2.94 10.32 -3.46
N ASP A 12 -4.28 10.43 -3.47
CA ASP A 12 -5.01 11.34 -2.60
C ASP A 12 -4.71 11.08 -1.11
N ASP A 13 -4.67 9.80 -0.70
CA ASP A 13 -4.33 9.41 0.68
C ASP A 13 -2.90 9.86 1.08
N LEU A 14 -1.94 9.77 0.16
CA LEU A 14 -0.56 10.22 0.38
C LEU A 14 -0.49 11.76 0.49
N GLU A 15 -1.27 12.48 -0.31
CA GLU A 15 -1.37 13.93 -0.24
C GLU A 15 -2.06 14.40 1.06
N GLU A 16 -3.13 13.71 1.50
CA GLU A 16 -3.86 13.98 2.76
C GLU A 16 -2.95 13.87 3.99
N THR A 17 -1.93 13.02 3.92
CA THR A 17 -0.95 12.86 5.00
C THR A 17 -0.20 14.17 5.32
N GLY A 18 0.03 15.03 4.31
CA GLY A 18 0.64 16.37 4.51
C GLY A 18 2.07 16.38 5.05
N LYS A 19 2.69 15.21 5.25
CA LYS A 19 4.02 15.04 5.87
C LYS A 19 4.99 14.39 4.87
N PRO A 20 5.88 15.18 4.22
CA PRO A 20 6.75 14.68 3.15
C PRO A 20 7.65 13.51 3.54
N ASP A 21 8.15 13.47 4.78
CA ASP A 21 9.03 12.40 5.24
C ASP A 21 8.28 11.08 5.47
N VAL A 22 7.06 11.15 6.01
CA VAL A 22 6.16 9.99 6.12
C VAL A 22 5.82 9.47 4.72
N VAL A 23 5.50 10.35 3.77
CA VAL A 23 5.24 9.97 2.37
C VAL A 23 6.44 9.26 1.75
N ARG A 24 7.66 9.79 1.91
CA ARG A 24 8.88 9.11 1.42
C ARG A 24 9.01 7.71 1.99
N ARG A 25 8.69 7.53 3.27
CA ARG A 25 8.74 6.23 3.93
C ARG A 25 7.70 5.26 3.41
N LEU A 26 6.47 5.73 3.19
CA LEU A 26 5.39 4.95 2.56
C LEU A 26 5.78 4.53 1.13
N LEU A 27 6.35 5.43 0.33
CA LEU A 27 6.84 5.09 -1.01
C LEU A 27 7.93 4.00 -0.96
N ALA A 28 8.89 4.10 -0.03
CA ALA A 28 9.94 3.09 0.14
C ALA A 28 9.40 1.74 0.63
N ALA A 29 8.39 1.74 1.50
CA ALA A 29 7.72 0.51 1.94
C ALA A 29 6.93 -0.14 0.79
N ALA A 30 6.32 0.66 -0.09
CA ALA A 30 5.59 0.18 -1.26
C ALA A 30 6.48 -0.58 -2.26
N ASP A 31 7.73 -0.15 -2.44
CA ASP A 31 8.70 -0.82 -3.32
C ASP A 31 9.03 -2.26 -2.87
N ASN A 32 8.75 -2.61 -1.62
CA ASN A 32 8.93 -3.95 -1.04
C ASN A 32 7.65 -4.81 -1.09
N LEU A 33 6.57 -4.32 -1.71
CA LEU A 33 5.35 -5.09 -1.91
C LEU A 33 5.53 -6.13 -3.01
N CYS A 34 4.86 -7.26 -2.83
CA CYS A 34 4.84 -8.34 -3.79
C CYS A 34 3.45 -8.97 -3.82
N PHE A 35 3.03 -9.43 -4.99
CA PHE A 35 1.80 -10.19 -5.16
C PHE A 35 2.09 -11.47 -5.97
N PRO A 36 1.60 -12.65 -5.56
CA PRO A 36 0.83 -12.90 -4.34
C PRO A 36 1.64 -12.60 -3.06
N PRO A 37 0.97 -12.18 -1.96
CA PRO A 37 1.64 -11.92 -0.69
C PRO A 37 2.32 -13.20 -0.18
N ARG A 38 3.53 -13.05 0.37
CA ARG A 38 4.24 -14.15 1.04
C ARG A 38 3.72 -14.25 2.48
N GLU A 39 3.37 -15.47 2.92
CA GLU A 39 2.88 -15.87 4.26
C GLU A 39 2.34 -14.76 5.18
N GLY A 40 1.05 -14.85 5.53
CA GLY A 40 0.35 -13.87 6.35
C GLY A 40 1.01 -13.63 7.71
N ARG A 41 1.46 -12.39 7.91
CA ARG A 41 1.96 -11.90 9.20
C ARG A 41 0.83 -11.24 9.99
N ALA A 42 1.06 -10.94 11.27
CA ALA A 42 0.08 -10.26 12.11
C ALA A 42 -0.37 -8.92 11.47
N GLY A 43 -1.68 -8.70 11.38
CA GLY A 43 -2.28 -7.51 10.75
C GLY A 43 -2.35 -7.56 9.22
N GLU A 44 -1.80 -8.59 8.57
CA GLU A 44 -1.98 -8.80 7.14
C GLU A 44 -3.21 -9.66 6.86
N GLY A 45 -3.90 -9.38 5.74
CA GLY A 45 -5.08 -10.17 5.38
C GLY A 45 -5.78 -9.70 4.12
N TRP A 46 -6.65 -10.58 3.60
CA TRP A 46 -7.55 -10.23 2.50
C TRP A 46 -8.66 -9.33 3.01
N ILE A 47 -8.89 -8.22 2.32
CA ILE A 47 -10.04 -7.35 2.52
C ILE A 47 -10.94 -7.37 1.27
N PRO A 48 -12.28 -7.39 1.43
CA PRO A 48 -13.20 -7.26 0.31
C PRO A 48 -13.02 -5.90 -0.37
N GLY A 49 -12.57 -5.88 -1.63
CA GLY A 49 -12.51 -4.65 -2.41
C GLY A 49 -13.89 -4.21 -2.92
N ARG A 50 -14.03 -2.93 -3.30
CA ARG A 50 -15.28 -2.32 -3.82
C ARG A 50 -15.85 -2.94 -5.11
N LYS A 51 -15.19 -3.93 -5.71
CA LYS A 51 -15.59 -4.56 -6.99
C LYS A 51 -15.37 -6.08 -7.03
N GLY A 52 -15.43 -6.78 -5.88
CA GLY A 52 -15.22 -8.24 -5.83
C GLY A 52 -13.78 -8.68 -6.13
N VAL A 53 -12.86 -7.72 -6.30
CA VAL A 53 -11.42 -7.97 -6.40
C VAL A 53 -10.86 -8.03 -4.98
N LEU A 54 -10.30 -9.17 -4.61
CA LEU A 54 -9.61 -9.34 -3.34
C LEU A 54 -8.39 -8.42 -3.30
N ALA A 55 -8.30 -7.57 -2.28
CA ALA A 55 -7.12 -6.77 -2.00
C ALA A 55 -6.44 -7.30 -0.74
N TRP A 56 -5.11 -7.27 -0.73
CA TRP A 56 -4.33 -7.60 0.44
C TRP A 56 -4.02 -6.32 1.22
N CYS A 57 -4.30 -6.35 2.52
CA CYS A 57 -3.89 -5.33 3.46
C CYS A 57 -2.56 -5.72 4.11
N ARG A 58 -1.63 -4.77 4.20
CA ARG A 58 -0.35 -4.94 4.89
C ARG A 58 0.01 -3.71 5.72
N PRO A 59 0.32 -3.86 7.02
CA PRO A 59 0.88 -2.78 7.82
C PRO A 59 2.27 -2.37 7.32
N VAL A 60 2.54 -1.07 7.34
CA VAL A 60 3.88 -0.52 7.11
C VAL A 60 4.71 -0.79 8.35
N ARG A 61 6.01 -1.07 8.16
CA ARG A 61 6.91 -1.40 9.26
C ARG A 61 7.78 -0.20 9.60
N ALA A 62 7.93 0.04 10.90
CA ALA A 62 9.07 0.78 11.41
C ALA A 62 10.35 0.15 10.83
N SER A 63 11.28 0.98 10.37
CA SER A 63 12.59 0.49 9.95
C SER A 63 13.40 0.05 11.17
N ALA A 64 14.53 -0.63 10.93
CA ALA A 64 15.46 -0.93 12.02
C ALA A 64 16.18 0.33 12.52
N ASP A 65 16.24 1.38 11.71
CA ASP A 65 16.79 2.70 12.01
C ASP A 65 15.67 3.62 12.50
N ALA A 66 15.05 3.25 13.63
CA ALA A 66 13.85 3.88 14.16
C ALA A 66 14.07 5.36 14.53
N ASP A 67 13.66 6.26 13.63
CA ASP A 67 13.47 7.69 13.89
C ASP A 67 11.98 7.99 14.10
N SER A 68 11.62 9.17 14.60
CA SER A 68 10.21 9.55 14.84
C SER A 68 9.31 9.49 13.59
N CYS A 69 9.90 9.55 12.39
CA CYS A 69 9.18 9.38 11.12
C CYS A 69 8.80 7.92 10.85
N ASP A 70 9.56 6.95 11.36
CA ASP A 70 9.28 5.52 11.21
C ASP A 70 8.08 5.10 12.04
N ASP A 71 7.94 5.66 13.24
CA ASP A 71 6.81 5.39 14.12
C ASP A 71 5.50 5.90 13.48
N GLU A 72 5.48 7.13 12.97
CA GLU A 72 4.29 7.66 12.30
C GLU A 72 3.94 6.90 11.01
N ALA A 73 4.94 6.48 10.22
CA ALA A 73 4.69 5.69 9.03
C ALA A 73 4.19 4.27 9.37
N ALA A 74 4.58 3.71 10.51
CA ALA A 74 4.15 2.39 10.98
C ALA A 74 2.66 2.35 11.37
N ASP A 75 2.04 3.50 11.64
CA ASP A 75 0.60 3.62 11.87
C ASP A 75 -0.23 3.50 10.59
N TYR A 76 0.40 3.36 9.41
CA TYR A 76 -0.28 3.21 8.14
C TYR A 76 -0.32 1.75 7.66
N VAL A 77 -1.32 1.48 6.82
CA VAL A 77 -1.56 0.22 6.12
C VAL A 77 -1.67 0.49 4.63
N MET A 78 -1.13 -0.43 3.84
CA MET A 78 -1.26 -0.41 2.38
C MET A 78 -2.25 -1.47 1.94
N VAL A 79 -3.20 -1.06 1.12
CA VAL A 79 -4.15 -1.96 0.45
C VAL A 79 -3.73 -2.10 -0.99
N TYR A 80 -3.42 -3.31 -1.43
CA TYR A 80 -2.91 -3.56 -2.78
C TYR A 80 -3.40 -4.87 -3.38
N ARG A 81 -3.31 -4.99 -4.70
CA ARG A 81 -3.74 -6.17 -5.45
C ARG A 81 -2.77 -6.48 -6.59
N ALA A 82 -3.01 -7.61 -7.26
CA ALA A 82 -2.41 -7.87 -8.56
C ALA A 82 -2.79 -6.75 -9.56
N PRO A 83 -1.85 -6.34 -10.43
CA PRO A 83 -2.21 -5.54 -11.60
C PRO A 83 -3.08 -6.37 -12.54
N THR A 84 -4.00 -5.71 -13.23
CA THR A 84 -4.76 -6.28 -14.34
C THR A 84 -3.88 -6.41 -15.59
N ASP A 85 -4.28 -7.30 -16.52
CA ASP A 85 -3.64 -7.43 -17.83
C ASP A 85 -3.50 -6.09 -18.57
N HIS A 86 -4.54 -5.25 -18.50
CA HIS A 86 -4.52 -3.93 -19.12
C HIS A 86 -3.46 -3.03 -18.49
N GLU A 87 -3.39 -2.99 -17.16
CA GLU A 87 -2.39 -2.20 -16.42
C GLU A 87 -0.97 -2.69 -16.69
N TYR A 88 -0.77 -4.00 -16.78
CA TYR A 88 0.50 -4.61 -17.14
C TYR A 88 0.93 -4.22 -18.55
N ARG A 89 0.04 -4.32 -19.54
CA ARG A 89 0.34 -3.96 -20.95
C ARG A 89 0.56 -2.46 -21.14
N ALA A 90 -0.12 -1.62 -20.36
CA ALA A 90 0.01 -0.16 -20.44
C ALA A 90 1.36 0.37 -19.93
N ALA A 91 2.15 -0.44 -19.21
CA ALA A 91 3.35 0.00 -18.52
C ALA A 91 4.60 0.25 -19.41
N ARG A 92 4.45 0.27 -20.74
CA ARG A 92 5.47 0.70 -21.76
C ARG A 92 6.92 0.22 -21.51
N GLY A 93 7.10 -0.98 -20.96
CA GLY A 93 8.42 -1.59 -20.71
C GLY A 93 8.83 -1.76 -19.23
N GLY A 94 8.02 -1.26 -18.28
CA GLY A 94 8.18 -1.58 -16.86
C GLY A 94 7.25 -2.72 -16.43
N HIS A 95 7.77 -3.72 -15.71
CA HIS A 95 6.93 -4.75 -15.10
C HIS A 95 6.27 -4.20 -13.84
N VAL A 96 5.00 -3.78 -13.95
CA VAL A 96 4.17 -3.52 -12.76
C VAL A 96 3.95 -4.85 -12.04
N ALA A 97 4.33 -4.90 -10.78
CA ALA A 97 4.20 -6.08 -9.92
C ALA A 97 2.97 -5.98 -9.00
N VAL A 98 2.58 -4.77 -8.60
CA VAL A 98 1.46 -4.53 -7.68
C VAL A 98 0.73 -3.23 -8.03
N HIS A 99 -0.57 -3.19 -7.74
CA HIS A 99 -1.37 -1.96 -7.74
C HIS A 99 -1.76 -1.63 -6.30
N VAL A 100 -1.33 -0.47 -5.79
CA VAL A 100 -1.73 0.05 -4.47
C VAL A 100 -3.00 0.87 -4.64
N GLU A 101 -4.08 0.39 -4.04
CA GLU A 101 -5.42 0.98 -4.13
C GLU A 101 -5.63 2.08 -3.08
N ARG A 102 -5.10 1.89 -1.86
CA ARG A 102 -5.22 2.83 -0.73
C ARG A 102 -3.99 2.80 0.17
N VAL A 103 -3.75 3.92 0.86
CA VAL A 103 -2.80 4.04 1.97
C VAL A 103 -3.52 4.68 3.14
N LEU A 104 -3.82 3.94 4.19
CA LEU A 104 -4.72 4.42 5.25
C LEU A 104 -4.01 4.39 6.60
N PRO A 105 -4.37 5.25 7.56
CA PRO A 105 -4.11 4.95 8.96
C PRO A 105 -4.76 3.61 9.35
N ALA A 106 -4.05 2.76 10.10
CA ALA A 106 -4.47 1.41 10.48
C ALA A 106 -5.84 1.40 11.19
N GLU A 107 -6.12 2.44 11.98
CA GLU A 107 -7.40 2.65 12.65
C GLU A 107 -8.60 2.80 11.69
N LYS A 108 -8.39 3.30 10.46
CA LYS A 108 -9.46 3.44 9.46
C LYS A 108 -9.90 2.07 8.90
N LEU A 109 -9.10 1.01 9.03
CA LEU A 109 -9.48 -0.36 8.65
C LEU A 109 -10.19 -1.14 9.77
N LEU A 110 -9.98 -0.77 11.04
CA LEU A 110 -10.55 -1.46 12.20
C LEU A 110 -11.98 -1.01 12.54
N ARG A 111 -12.54 -0.04 11.81
CA ARG A 111 -13.95 0.37 11.95
C ARG A 111 -14.77 -0.19 10.78
N PRO A 112 -15.45 -1.34 10.94
CA PRO A 112 -16.44 -1.77 9.98
C PRO A 112 -17.68 -0.89 10.17
N GLY A 113 -17.81 0.18 9.39
CA GLY A 113 -18.99 1.04 9.49
C GLY A 113 -18.85 2.41 8.84
N MET A 114 -18.83 2.44 7.51
CA MET A 114 -19.48 3.49 6.71
C MET A 114 -20.20 2.84 5.53
#